data_AF-A0AA43LJB6-F1
#
_entry.id   AF-A0AA43LJB6-F1
#
_cell.length_a   1.000
_cell.length_b   1.000
_cell.length_c   1.000
_cell.angle_alpha   90.00
_cell.angle_beta   90.00
_cell.angle_gamma   90.00
#
_symmetry.space_group_name_H-M   'P 1'
#
loop_
_entity.id
_entity.type
_entity.pdbx_description
1 polymer ?
#
loop_
_entity_poly.entity_id
_entity_poly.type
_entity_poly.pdbx_seq_one_letter_code
_entity_poly.pdbx_strand_id
1 'polypeptide(L)'
;MEDKVREYCERLGVEYSSVMSKSRESYINDRRQVIWYILRKREKYKIQEIELFFGKSRPTIIHGVGRVSDFLDIKDEKMLEIVKVFDM
;
A
#
# COMPACT_ATOMS: atom_id res chain seq x y z
N MET A 1 6.95 11.67 2.65
CA MET A 1 6.13 10.44 2.52
C MET A 1 4.69 10.72 2.94
N GLU A 2 4.47 11.48 4.02
CA GLU A 2 3.14 11.82 4.51
C GLU A 2 2.20 12.40 3.45
N ASP A 3 2.57 13.50 2.78
CA ASP A 3 1.70 14.15 1.78
C ASP A 3 1.29 13.19 0.66
N LYS A 4 2.23 12.39 0.15
CA LYS A 4 1.96 11.35 -0.86
C LYS A 4 1.01 10.28 -0.34
N VAL A 5 1.19 9.82 0.89
CA VAL A 5 0.31 8.81 1.47
C VAL A 5 -1.10 9.38 1.68
N ARG A 6 -1.22 10.66 2.06
CA ARG A 6 -2.53 11.34 2.14
C ARG A 6 -3.20 11.44 0.77
N GLU A 7 -2.48 11.88 -0.26
CA GLU A 7 -2.97 11.89 -1.65
C GLU A 7 -3.45 10.49 -2.08
N TYR A 8 -2.67 9.44 -1.80
CA TYR A 8 -3.03 8.08 -2.14
C TYR A 8 -4.26 7.58 -1.37
N CYS A 9 -4.41 7.98 -0.11
CA CYS A 9 -5.58 7.68 0.70
C CYS A 9 -6.85 8.33 0.11
N GLU A 10 -6.76 9.58 -0.33
CA GLU A 10 -7.86 10.29 -1.02
C GLU A 10 -8.26 9.59 -2.31
N ARG A 11 -7.28 9.25 -3.17
CA ARG A 11 -7.52 8.51 -4.42
C ARG A 11 -8.20 7.16 -4.16
N LEU A 12 -7.84 6.47 -3.08
CA LEU A 12 -8.37 5.17 -2.71
C LEU A 12 -9.68 5.21 -1.91
N GLY A 13 -10.16 6.40 -1.54
CA GLY A 13 -11.33 6.59 -0.69
C GLY A 13 -11.18 5.94 0.69
N VAL A 14 -10.00 6.06 1.31
CA VAL A 14 -9.72 5.53 2.65
C VAL A 14 -9.13 6.60 3.55
N GLU A 15 -9.46 6.55 4.83
CA GLU A 15 -8.93 7.51 5.79
C GLU A 15 -7.43 7.25 6.06
N TYR A 16 -6.64 8.32 6.09
CA TYR A 16 -5.21 8.24 6.40
C TYR A 16 -4.95 7.56 7.75
N SER A 17 -5.71 7.90 8.80
CA SER A 17 -5.54 7.32 10.13
C SER A 17 -5.77 5.80 10.12
N SER A 18 -6.75 5.33 9.34
CA SER A 18 -7.06 3.90 9.14
C SER A 18 -5.91 3.16 8.48
N VAL A 19 -5.29 3.75 7.46
CA VAL A 19 -4.10 3.21 6.79
C VAL A 19 -2.90 3.17 7.73
N MET A 20 -2.71 4.16 8.60
CA MET A 20 -1.63 4.18 9.59
C MET A 20 -1.89 3.24 10.80
N SER A 21 -3.14 2.87 11.04
CA SER A 21 -3.55 2.07 12.20
C SER A 21 -3.02 0.62 12.19
N LYS A 22 -3.29 -0.12 13.28
CA LYS A 22 -3.10 -1.58 13.35
C LYS A 22 -4.35 -2.37 12.90
N SER A 23 -5.36 -1.72 12.30
CA SER A 23 -6.58 -2.40 11.86
C SER A 23 -6.24 -3.56 10.92
N ARG A 24 -6.95 -4.66 11.14
CA ARG A 24 -6.85 -5.93 10.40
C ARG A 24 -8.05 -6.14 9.47
N GLU A 25 -8.93 -5.15 9.35
CA GLU A 25 -10.02 -5.20 8.38
C GLU A 25 -9.43 -5.37 6.98
N SER A 26 -9.95 -6.36 6.26
CA SER A 26 -9.39 -6.81 4.99
C SER A 26 -9.24 -5.66 3.99
N TYR A 27 -10.27 -4.81 3.87
CA TYR A 27 -10.25 -3.67 2.95
C TYR A 27 -9.17 -2.63 3.29
N ILE A 28 -8.95 -2.34 4.59
CA ILE A 28 -7.93 -1.38 5.03
C ILE A 28 -6.55 -1.97 4.76
N ASN A 29 -6.39 -3.26 5.06
CA ASN A 29 -5.14 -3.96 4.87
C ASN A 29 -4.74 -4.04 3.38
N ASP A 30 -5.68 -4.36 2.49
CA ASP A 30 -5.42 -4.40 1.05
C ASP A 30 -4.96 -3.02 0.53
N ARG A 31 -5.70 -1.95 0.87
CA ARG A 31 -5.33 -0.57 0.48
C ARG A 31 -3.97 -0.15 1.03
N ARG A 32 -3.67 -0.48 2.30
CA ARG A 32 -2.38 -0.21 2.94
C ARG A 32 -1.24 -0.93 2.21
N GLN A 33 -1.41 -2.20 1.87
CA GLN A 33 -0.41 -2.98 1.14
C GLN A 33 -0.19 -2.43 -0.28
N VAL A 34 -1.25 -1.99 -0.96
CA VAL A 34 -1.13 -1.29 -2.25
C VAL A 34 -0.33 0.01 -2.11
N ILE A 35 -0.59 0.82 -1.10
CA ILE A 35 0.20 2.03 -0.83
C ILE A 35 1.68 1.68 -0.65
N TRP A 36 2.02 0.63 0.11
CA TRP A 36 3.41 0.18 0.25
C TRP A 36 4.02 -0.26 -1.08
N TYR A 37 3.26 -0.99 -1.88
CA TYR A 37 3.67 -1.41 -3.22
C TYR A 37 3.99 -0.20 -4.10
N ILE A 38 3.11 0.79 -4.17
CA ILE A 38 3.31 2.01 -4.98
C ILE A 38 4.53 2.79 -4.48
N LEU A 39 4.63 3.03 -3.17
CA LEU A 39 5.80 3.70 -2.57
C LEU A 39 7.11 2.99 -2.91
N ARG A 40 7.10 1.64 -2.93
CA ARG A 40 8.30 0.86 -3.24
C ARG A 40 8.61 0.83 -4.73
N LYS A 41 7.62 0.55 -5.58
CA LYS A 41 7.81 0.21 -7.00
C LYS A 41 7.83 1.44 -7.89
N ARG A 42 6.98 2.43 -7.61
CA ARG A 42 6.90 3.68 -8.38
C ARG A 42 7.81 4.75 -7.79
N GLU A 43 7.62 5.05 -6.50
CA GLU A 43 8.33 6.16 -5.83
C GLU A 43 9.74 5.80 -5.36
N LYS A 44 10.12 4.51 -5.49
CA LYS A 44 11.47 3.96 -5.19
C LYS A 44 11.93 4.11 -3.73
N TYR A 45 11.04 4.38 -2.78
CA TYR A 45 11.39 4.38 -1.36
C TYR A 45 11.96 3.02 -0.93
N LYS A 46 12.92 3.04 -0.01
CA LYS A 46 13.48 1.83 0.60
C LYS A 46 12.48 1.25 1.60
N ILE A 47 12.53 -0.07 1.78
CA ILE A 47 11.65 -0.76 2.75
C ILE A 47 11.82 -0.18 4.16
N GLN A 48 13.04 0.18 4.57
CA GLN A 48 13.30 0.81 5.88
C GLN A 48 12.59 2.16 6.04
N GLU A 49 12.53 2.97 4.99
CA GLU A 49 11.83 4.27 5.04
C GLU A 49 10.33 4.06 5.22
N ILE A 50 9.77 3.06 4.52
CA ILE A 50 8.35 2.68 4.63
C ILE A 50 8.08 2.08 6.03
N GLU A 51 8.95 1.22 6.54
CA GLU A 51 8.86 0.66 7.90
C GLU A 51 8.83 1.75 8.98
N LEU A 52 9.78 2.68 8.92
CA LEU A 52 9.86 3.78 9.89
C LEU A 52 8.62 4.67 9.82
N PHE A 53 8.12 4.95 8.62
CA PHE A 53 6.94 5.77 8.44
C PHE A 53 5.65 5.10 8.95
N PHE A 54 5.41 3.83 8.61
CA PHE A 54 4.18 3.13 9.00
C PHE A 54 4.24 2.46 10.38
N GLY A 55 5.41 2.44 11.04
CA GLY A 55 5.61 1.75 12.31
C GLY A 55 5.31 0.24 12.22
N LYS A 56 5.62 -0.38 11.07
CA LYS A 56 5.43 -1.83 10.84
C LYS A 56 6.76 -2.51 10.64
N SER A 57 6.89 -3.75 11.09
CA SER A 57 8.12 -4.50 10.92
C SER A 57 8.47 -4.69 9.44
N ARG A 58 9.77 -4.62 9.15
CA ARG A 58 10.33 -4.87 7.82
C ARG A 58 9.75 -6.10 7.12
N PRO A 59 9.62 -7.29 7.76
CA PRO A 59 9.04 -8.46 7.11
C PRO A 59 7.58 -8.26 6.71
N THR A 60 6.81 -7.52 7.50
CA THR A 60 5.40 -7.20 7.19
C THR A 60 5.29 -6.35 5.94
N ILE A 61 6.14 -5.32 5.81
CA ILE A 61 6.17 -4.47 4.62
C ILE A 61 6.58 -5.28 3.39
N ILE A 62 7.63 -6.10 3.51
CA ILE A 62 8.11 -6.96 2.41
C ILE A 62 7.00 -7.91 1.96
N HIS A 63 6.35 -8.60 2.89
CA HIS A 63 5.25 -9.52 2.58
C HIS A 63 4.08 -8.80 1.91
N GLY A 64 3.69 -7.61 2.41
CA GLY A 64 2.62 -6.83 1.80
C GLY A 64 2.93 -6.39 0.37
N VAL A 65 4.15 -5.90 0.11
CA VAL A 65 4.58 -5.52 -1.24
C VAL A 65 4.65 -6.74 -2.17
N GLY A 66 5.19 -7.86 -1.68
CA GLY A 66 5.26 -9.12 -2.44
C GLY A 66 3.88 -9.63 -2.82
N ARG A 67 2.97 -9.69 -1.85
CA ARG A 67 1.57 -10.11 -2.05
C ARG A 67 0.86 -9.30 -3.14
N VAL A 68 1.01 -7.97 -3.15
CA VAL A 68 0.42 -7.15 -4.22
C VAL A 68 1.05 -7.47 -5.57
N SER A 69 2.38 -7.66 -5.63
CA SER A 69 3.05 -8.09 -6.86
C SER A 69 2.51 -9.42 -7.38
N ASP A 70 2.41 -10.42 -6.50
CA ASP A 70 1.94 -11.77 -6.86
C ASP A 70 0.50 -11.73 -7.39
N PHE A 71 -0.37 -10.92 -6.79
CA PHE A 71 -1.74 -10.74 -7.27
C PHE A 71 -1.81 -10.06 -8.65
N LEU A 72 -0.97 -9.07 -8.89
CA LEU A 72 -0.91 -8.42 -10.20
C LEU A 72 -0.37 -9.37 -11.28
N ASP A 73 0.60 -10.22 -10.94
CA ASP A 73 1.17 -11.22 -11.85
C ASP A 73 0.12 -12.25 -12.30
N ILE A 74 -0.79 -12.66 -11.41
CA ILE A 74 -1.92 -13.54 -11.75
C ILE A 74 -3.15 -12.80 -12.30
N LYS A 75 -3.05 -11.48 -12.51
CA LYS A 75 -4.14 -10.61 -12.97
C LYS A 75 -5.40 -10.68 -12.09
N ASP A 76 -5.23 -10.71 -10.78
CA ASP A 76 -6.34 -10.60 -9.83
C ASP A 76 -7.14 -9.31 -10.08
N GLU A 77 -8.43 -9.45 -10.40
CA GLU A 77 -9.27 -8.32 -10.85
C GLU A 77 -9.38 -7.24 -9.78
N LYS A 78 -9.56 -7.63 -8.52
CA LYS A 78 -9.71 -6.71 -7.39
C LYS A 78 -8.44 -5.90 -7.17
N MET A 79 -7.27 -6.53 -7.16
CA MET A 79 -6.00 -5.82 -6.99
C MET A 79 -5.69 -4.91 -8.18
N LEU A 80 -5.99 -5.36 -9.40
CA LEU A 80 -5.86 -4.53 -10.59
C LEU A 80 -6.73 -3.27 -10.51
N GLU A 81 -7.98 -3.39 -10.08
CA GLU A 81 -8.87 -2.23 -9.89
C GLU A 81 -8.30 -1.22 -8.90
N ILE A 82 -7.80 -1.70 -7.76
CA ILE A 82 -7.23 -0.83 -6.72
C ILE A 82 -5.96 -0.12 -7.24
N VAL A 83 -5.10 -0.82 -7.98
CA VAL A 83 -3.85 -0.26 -8.50
C VAL A 83 -4.08 0.69 -9.68
N LYS A 84 -5.06 0.41 -10.55
CA LYS A 84 -5.41 1.28 -11.70
C LYS A 84 -5.71 2.72 -11.30
N VAL A 85 -6.22 2.92 -10.08
CA VAL A 85 -6.44 4.26 -9.50
C VAL A 85 -5.18 5.12 -9.56
N PHE A 86 -3.98 4.54 -9.57
CA PHE A 86 -2.69 5.22 -9.63
C PHE A 86 -2.16 5.44 -11.06
N ASP A 87 -2.63 4.67 -12.03
CA ASP A 87 -2.18 4.75 -13.43
C ASP A 87 -3.01 5.73 -14.28
N MET A 88 -4.14 6.19 -13.72
CA MET A 88 -4.92 7.33 -14.20
C MET A 88 -4.28 8.66 -13.75
#